data_AF-A0A3D0XAM4-F1
#
_entry.id   AF-A0A3D0XAM4-F1
#
_cell.length_a   1.000
_cell.length_b   1.000
_cell.length_c   1.000
_cell.angle_alpha   90.00
_cell.angle_beta   90.00
_cell.angle_gamma   90.00
#
_symmetry.space_group_name_H-M   'P 1'
#
loop_
_entity.id
_entity.type
_entity.pdbx_description
1 polymer ?
#
loop_
_entity_poly.entity_id
_entity_poly.type
_entity_poly.pdbx_seq_one_letter_code
_entity_poly.pdbx_strand_id
1 'polypeptide(L)' 'MLKEVIGVGDTELEALNDAKRQLGLDETDEVEFELIQRAEKKKFGLFGGSPAKVKIIIKDTPEEKAGKFLKEGLDKMMLS' A
#
# COMPACT_ATOMS: atom_id res chain seq x y z
N MET A 1 -10.81 3.74 -6.31
CA MET A 1 -10.76 2.50 -5.53
C MET A 1 -9.76 2.70 -4.40
N LEU A 2 -10.00 2.14 -3.23
CA LEU A 2 -8.92 1.98 -2.26
C LEU A 2 -7.94 0.96 -2.84
N LYS A 3 -6.72 1.41 -3.15
CA LYS A 3 -5.62 0.50 -3.47
C LYS A 3 -4.87 0.22 -2.18
N GLU A 4 -4.85 -1.05 -1.79
CA GLU A 4 -4.09 -1.53 -0.64
C GLU A 4 -2.96 -2.42 -1.14
N VAL A 5 -1.74 -2.17 -0.63
CA VAL A 5 -0.55 -2.97 -0.92
C VAL A 5 0.14 -3.29 0.39
N ILE A 6 0.56 -4.54 0.54
CA ILE A 6 1.29 -5.00 1.73
C ILE A 6 2.73 -5.29 1.31
N GLY A 7 3.66 -4.55 1.90
CA GLY A 7 5.09 -4.81 1.76
C GLY A 7 5.64 -5.60 2.93
N VAL A 8 6.74 -6.30 2.68
CA VAL A 8 7.40 -7.20 3.64
C VAL A 8 8.90 -6.92 3.68
N GLY A 9 9.50 -6.93 4.87
CA GLY A 9 10.94 -6.69 5.05
C GLY A 9 11.47 -7.16 6.40
N ASP A 10 12.79 -7.14 6.58
CA ASP A 10 13.42 -7.48 7.88
C ASP A 10 13.30 -6.31 8.88
N THR A 11 12.97 -5.12 8.39
CA THR A 11 12.65 -3.93 9.17
C THR A 11 11.37 -3.26 8.68
N GLU A 12 10.79 -2.38 9.50
CA GLU A 12 9.63 -1.57 9.11
C GLU A 12 9.92 -0.69 7.88
N LEU A 13 11.13 -0.13 7.79
CA LEU A 13 11.53 0.70 6.65
C LEU A 13 11.65 -0.13 5.35
N GLU A 14 12.22 -1.32 5.43
CA GLU A 14 12.31 -2.23 4.28
C GLU A 14 10.92 -2.68 3.82
N ALA A 15 10.03 -3.00 4.76
CA ALA A 15 8.64 -3.35 4.44
C ALA A 15 7.88 -2.18 3.79
N LEU A 16 8.12 -0.95 4.24
CA LEU A 16 7.55 0.25 3.63
C LEU A 16 8.09 0.48 2.21
N ASN A 17 9.40 0.39 2.00
CA ASN A 17 10.00 0.56 0.67
C ASN A 17 9.57 -0.54 -0.31
N ASP A 18 9.42 -1.78 0.17
CA ASP A 18 8.84 -2.86 -0.64
C ASP A 18 7.40 -2.54 -1.08
N ALA A 19 6.56 -2.04 -0.17
CA ALA A 19 5.20 -1.62 -0.50
C ALA A 19 5.16 -0.46 -1.52
N LYS A 20 6.04 0.54 -1.37
CA LYS A 20 6.17 1.66 -2.33
C LYS A 20 6.58 1.17 -3.72
N ARG A 21 7.58 0.29 -3.79
CA ARG A 21 8.05 -0.29 -5.05
C ARG A 21 6.95 -1.10 -5.76
N GLN A 22 6.15 -1.85 -5.02
CA GLN A 22 5.00 -2.58 -5.59
C GLN A 22 3.94 -1.63 -6.20
N LEU A 23 3.86 -0.39 -5.71
CA LEU A 23 3.00 0.68 -6.24
C LEU A 23 3.67 1.49 -7.37
N GLY A 24 4.93 1.23 -7.68
CA GLY A 24 5.73 2.00 -8.64
C GLY A 24 6.12 3.38 -8.14
N LEU A 25 6.13 3.59 -6.81
CA LEU A 25 6.52 4.83 -6.15
C LEU A 25 8.02 4.83 -5.84
N ASP A 26 8.60 6.02 -5.77
CA ASP A 26 9.96 6.24 -5.31
C ASP A 26 10.05 6.17 -3.78
N GLU A 27 11.24 5.89 -3.24
CA GLU A 27 11.43 5.79 -1.78
C GLU A 27 11.13 7.11 -1.05
N THR A 28 11.25 8.24 -1.76
CA THR A 28 10.99 9.59 -1.24
C THR A 28 9.51 9.98 -1.21
N ASP A 29 8.64 9.24 -1.87
CA ASP A 29 7.22 9.60 -1.96
C ASP A 29 6.53 9.48 -0.60
N GLU A 30 5.75 10.50 -0.23
CA GLU A 30 4.98 10.47 1.01
C GLU A 30 3.70 9.64 0.84
N VAL A 31 3.49 8.71 1.76
CA VAL A 31 2.35 7.78 1.73
C VAL A 31 1.77 7.61 3.12
N GLU A 32 0.45 7.44 3.20
CA GLU A 32 -0.20 6.94 4.40
C GLU A 32 0.01 5.41 4.49
N PHE A 33 0.47 4.94 5.65
CA PHE A 33 0.69 3.52 5.89
C PHE A 33 0.33 3.09 7.31
N GLU A 34 0.13 1.79 7.46
CA GLU A 34 -0.13 1.11 8.72
C GLU A 34 0.91 0.01 8.95
N LEU A 35 1.50 -0.04 10.15
CA LEU A 35 2.36 -1.13 10.57
C LEU A 35 1.52 -2.33 11.02
N ILE A 36 1.49 -3.37 10.20
CA ILE A 36 0.68 -4.58 10.44
C ILE A 36 1.41 -5.55 11.36
N GLN A 37 2.73 -5.67 11.20
CA GLN A 37 3.55 -6.61 11.95
C GLN A 37 4.95 -6.04 12.14
N ARG A 38 5.47 -6.09 13.38
CA ARG A 38 6.88 -5.80 13.66
C ARG A 38 7.73 -7.03 13.40
N ALA A 39 8.97 -6.80 12.97
CA ALA A 39 9.94 -7.86 12.81
C ALA A 39 10.28 -8.48 14.17
N GLU A 40 10.17 -9.80 14.28
CA GLU A 40 10.59 -10.56 15.45
C GLU A 40 11.81 -11.41 15.11
N LYS A 41 12.94 -11.05 15.73
CA LYS A 41 14.17 -11.83 15.62
C LYS A 41 14.11 -13.03 16.55
N LYS A 42 14.44 -14.19 15.97
CA LYS A 42 14.62 -15.45 16.70
C LYS A 42 15.69 -15.34 17.79
N LYS A 43 15.45 -16.00 18.92
CA LYS A 43 16.44 -16.27 19.98
C LYS A 43 16.91 -17.72 19.87
N PHE A 44 18.19 -17.98 20.13
CA PHE A 44 18.88 -19.25 19.91
C PHE A 44 18.05 -20.49 20.34
N GLY A 45 17.85 -21.43 19.41
CA GLY A 45 17.23 -22.73 19.66
C GLY A 45 15.77 -22.91 19.21
N LEU A 46 15.07 -21.83 18.83
CA LEU A 46 13.68 -21.89 18.36
C LEU A 46 13.59 -21.60 16.85
N PHE A 47 12.94 -22.50 16.12
CA PHE A 47 12.59 -22.28 14.71
C PHE A 47 11.47 -21.22 14.62
N GLY A 48 11.66 -20.24 13.73
CA GLY A 48 10.65 -19.22 13.44
C GLY A 48 11.03 -17.81 13.93
N GLY A 49 11.16 -16.90 12.99
CA GLY A 49 11.06 -15.45 13.19
C GLY A 49 9.98 -14.92 12.24
N SER A 50 9.53 -13.69 12.44
CA SER A 50 8.52 -13.10 11.57
C SER A 50 8.99 -11.78 10.97
N PRO A 51 8.77 -11.54 9.67
CA PRO A 51 9.19 -10.30 9.02
C PRO A 51 8.26 -9.15 9.42
N ALA A 52 8.74 -7.92 9.27
CA ALA A 52 7.90 -6.75 9.34
C ALA A 52 6.94 -6.72 8.15
N LYS A 53 5.73 -6.20 8.37
CA LYS A 53 4.73 -5.98 7.33
C LYS A 53 4.11 -4.61 7.48
N VAL A 54 4.04 -3.89 6.37
CA VAL A 54 3.44 -2.55 6.30
C VAL A 54 2.38 -2.56 5.21
N LYS A 55 1.23 -1.93 5.46
CA LYS A 55 0.18 -1.72 4.47
C LYS A 55 0.17 -0.25 4.06
N ILE A 56 0.28 0.03 2.77
CA ILE A 56 0.01 1.37 2.21
C ILE A 56 -1.45 1.44 1.78
N ILE A 57 -2.12 2.54 2.13
CA ILE A 57 -3.49 2.83 1.71
C ILE A 57 -3.46 4.06 0.81
N ILE A 58 -3.67 3.86 -0.50
CA ILE A 58 -3.88 5.00 -1.42
C ILE A 58 -5.37 5.29 -1.48
N LYS A 59 -5.72 6.50 -1.02
CA LYS A 59 -7.06 7.07 -1.18
C LYS A 59 -7.13 7.78 -2.53
N ASP A 60 -8.23 7.58 -3.26
CA ASP A 60 -8.47 8.35 -4.48
C ASP A 60 -8.47 9.86 -4.16
N THR A 61 -7.80 10.64 -4.99
CA THR A 61 -7.84 12.10 -4.87
C THR A 61 -9.25 12.63 -5.24
N PRO A 62 -9.63 13.86 -4.81
CA PRO A 62 -10.88 14.48 -5.24
C PRO A 62 -11.05 14.51 -6.76
N GLU A 63 -9.97 14.75 -7.50
CA GLU A 63 -9.93 14.78 -8.97
C GLU A 63 -10.23 13.40 -9.58
N GLU A 64 -9.60 12.34 -9.06
CA GLU A 64 -9.85 10.96 -9.50
C GLU A 64 -11.31 10.54 -9.22
N LYS A 65 -11.84 10.91 -8.05
CA LYS A 65 -13.25 10.65 -7.69
C LYS A 65 -14.20 11.38 -8.63
N ALA A 66 -13.95 12.67 -8.90
CA ALA A 66 -14.76 13.46 -9.81
C ALA A 66 -14.74 12.90 -11.23
N GLY A 67 -13.55 12.57 -11.74
CA GLY A 67 -13.38 11.96 -13.06
C GLY A 67 -14.13 10.64 -13.18
N LYS A 68 -14.04 9.77 -12.16
CA LYS A 68 -14.78 8.51 -12.12
C LYS A 68 -16.29 8.73 -12.09
N PHE A 69 -16.78 9.66 -11.29
CA PHE A 69 -18.20 10.00 -11.21
C PHE A 69 -18.75 10.50 -12.55
N LEU A 70 -18.05 11.42 -13.21
CA LEU A 70 -18.44 11.93 -14.52
C LEU A 70 -18.46 10.83 -15.57
N LYS A 71 -17.41 9.99 -15.61
CA LYS A 71 -17.34 8.84 -16.52
C LYS A 71 -18.50 7.87 -16.32
N GLU A 72 -18.77 7.47 -15.07
CA GLU A 72 -19.92 6.61 -14.74
C GLU A 72 -21.26 7.23 -15.16
N GLY A 73 -21.39 8.56 -15.07
CA GLY A 73 -22.56 9.29 -15.56
C GLY A 73 -22.69 9.23 -17.08
N LEU A 74 -21.61 9.48 -17.81
CA LEU A 74 -21.57 9.42 -19.29
C LEU A 74 -21.84 8.00 -19.81
N ASP A 75 -21.25 6.98 -19.18
CA ASP A 75 -21.46 5.57 -19.52
C ASP A 75 -22.95 5.20 -19.40
N LYS A 76 -23.61 5.62 -18.32
CA LYS A 76 -25.06 5.40 -18.11
C LYS A 76 -25.94 6.13 -19.12
N MET A 77 -25.43 7.23 -19.67
CA MET A 77 -26.09 7.98 -20.74
C MET A 77 -25.74 7.45 -22.14
N MET A 78 -24.88 6.43 -22.25
CA MET A 78 -24.36 5.90 -23.52
C MET A 78 -23.62 6.97 -24.36
N LEU A 79 -22.93 7.89 -23.68
CA LEU A 79 -22.18 9.00 -24.29
C LEU A 79 -20.67 8.82 -24.21
N SER A 80 -20.21 7.65 -23.79
CA SER A 80 -18.81 7.27 -23.55
C SER A 80 -18.22 6.40 -24.65
#